data_AF-A0A8U0SH57-F1
#
_entry.id   AF-A0A8U0SH57-F1
#
_cell.length_a   1.000
_cell.length_b   1.000
_cell.length_c   1.000
_cell.angle_alpha   90.00
_cell.angle_beta   90.00
_cell.angle_gamma   90.00
#
_symmetry.space_group_name_H-M   'P 1'
#
loop_
_entity.id
_entity.type
_entity.pdbx_description
1 polymer ?
#
loop_
_entity_poly.entity_id
_entity_poly.type
_entity_poly.pdbx_seq_one_letter_code
_entity_poly.pdbx_strand_id
1 'polypeptide(L)'
;MSVPSSDSRVHSRNSTLRKVVEGVSQPIWLVSDTRRLSDIQWFREAYGAMTQTVRVVASEQSRQQRGWEFTPGVDDAESECGLDNFGAFDWVLENHGDERRLEEQLENLVAFVQSRRPCRVPGAADVWSPTPAEGPADA
;
A
#
# COMPACT_ATOMS: atom_id res chain seq x y z
N MET A 1 -6.18 -35.29 29.41
CA MET A 1 -7.01 -34.12 29.03
C MET A 1 -6.09 -33.17 28.30
N SER A 2 -6.15 -33.17 26.97
CA SER A 2 -5.29 -32.32 26.15
C SER A 2 -6.12 -31.13 25.69
N VAL A 3 -5.73 -29.93 26.12
CA VAL A 3 -6.25 -28.67 25.60
C VAL A 3 -5.84 -28.54 24.14
N PRO A 4 -6.77 -28.30 23.18
CA PRO A 4 -6.38 -27.98 21.83
C PRO A 4 -5.87 -26.54 21.80
N SER A 5 -4.63 -26.39 21.32
CA SER A 5 -4.02 -25.09 21.00
C SER A 5 -4.90 -24.39 19.96
N SER A 6 -5.43 -23.22 20.33
CA SER A 6 -6.15 -22.35 19.40
C SER A 6 -5.15 -21.56 18.58
N ASP A 7 -4.66 -22.15 17.50
CA ASP A 7 -3.84 -21.45 16.51
C ASP A 7 -4.47 -21.52 15.12
N SER A 8 -5.54 -20.75 14.93
CA SER A 8 -6.31 -20.74 13.68
C SER A 8 -6.79 -19.34 13.29
N ARG A 9 -5.92 -18.32 13.39
CA ARG A 9 -6.26 -16.97 12.89
C ARG A 9 -5.23 -16.27 12.00
N VAL A 10 -4.02 -16.80 11.82
CA VAL A 10 -3.03 -16.15 10.93
C VAL A 10 -3.19 -16.58 9.45
N HIS A 11 -3.83 -17.72 9.19
CA HIS A 11 -3.85 -18.36 7.87
C HIS A 11 -4.83 -17.82 6.81
N SER A 12 -5.59 -16.75 7.07
CA SER A 12 -6.68 -16.34 6.15
C SER A 12 -6.39 -15.11 5.28
N ARG A 13 -5.47 -14.21 5.67
CA ARG A 13 -5.44 -12.83 5.11
C ARG A 13 -4.39 -12.59 4.01
N ASN A 14 -3.28 -13.32 4.04
CA ASN A 14 -2.28 -13.31 2.95
C ASN A 14 -2.87 -13.81 1.62
N SER A 15 -3.99 -14.53 1.66
CA SER A 15 -4.66 -15.06 0.47
C SER A 15 -5.21 -13.97 -0.46
N THR A 16 -5.67 -12.83 0.06
CA THR A 16 -6.26 -11.76 -0.77
C THR A 16 -5.20 -10.94 -1.49
N LEU A 17 -4.15 -10.51 -0.78
CA LEU A 17 -3.05 -9.75 -1.38
C LEU A 17 -2.32 -10.57 -2.44
N ARG A 18 -2.09 -11.85 -2.17
CA ARG A 18 -1.52 -12.80 -3.14
C ARG A 18 -2.35 -12.91 -4.41
N LYS A 19 -3.69 -12.89 -4.32
CA LYS A 19 -4.59 -12.91 -5.48
C LYS A 19 -4.56 -11.61 -6.28
N VAL A 20 -4.38 -10.46 -5.63
CA VAL A 20 -4.33 -9.14 -6.30
C VAL A 20 -3.08 -9.03 -7.20
N VAL A 21 -1.98 -9.66 -6.79
CA VAL A 21 -0.72 -9.64 -7.55
C VAL A 21 -0.58 -10.79 -8.55
N GLU A 22 -1.45 -11.79 -8.47
CA GLU A 22 -1.41 -12.97 -9.34
C GLU A 22 -1.75 -12.58 -10.78
N GLY A 23 -0.84 -12.90 -11.71
CA GLY A 23 -1.03 -12.65 -13.15
C GLY A 23 -0.83 -11.20 -13.60
N VAL A 24 -0.38 -10.30 -12.71
CA VAL A 24 -0.08 -8.91 -13.06
C VAL A 24 1.32 -8.84 -13.68
N SER A 25 1.42 -8.39 -14.94
CA SER A 25 2.68 -8.33 -15.71
C SER A 25 3.23 -6.91 -15.89
N GLN A 26 2.47 -5.90 -15.46
CA GLN A 26 2.87 -4.50 -15.57
C GLN A 26 4.10 -4.24 -14.68
N PRO A 27 5.04 -3.37 -15.11
CA PRO A 27 6.26 -3.09 -14.34
C PRO A 27 6.02 -2.17 -13.12
N ILE A 28 4.85 -1.53 -13.04
CA ILE A 28 4.47 -0.62 -11.95
C ILE A 28 3.09 -1.02 -11.47
N TRP A 29 2.95 -1.25 -10.16
CA TRP A 29 1.68 -1.59 -9.51
C TRP A 29 1.26 -0.48 -8.56
N LEU A 30 -0.01 -0.09 -8.63
CA LEU A 30 -0.60 0.88 -7.71
C LEU A 30 -1.67 0.16 -6.88
N VAL A 31 -1.40 0.01 -5.58
CA VAL A 31 -2.36 -0.58 -4.64
C VAL A 31 -3.00 0.56 -3.86
N SER A 32 -4.21 0.97 -4.27
CA SER A 32 -4.84 2.21 -3.78
C SER A 32 -5.50 2.09 -2.41
N ASP A 33 -5.96 0.89 -2.03
CA ASP A 33 -6.75 0.70 -0.81
C ASP A 33 -6.02 -0.19 0.22
N THR A 34 -4.91 0.33 0.76
CA THR A 34 -4.23 -0.31 1.90
C THR A 34 -4.73 0.33 3.19
N ARG A 35 -5.37 -0.47 4.06
CA ARG A 35 -5.99 0.04 5.30
C ARG A 35 -5.33 -0.47 6.56
N ARG A 36 -4.41 -1.44 6.44
CA ARG A 36 -3.82 -2.12 7.60
C ARG A 36 -2.32 -2.16 7.51
N LEU A 37 -1.67 -2.07 8.68
CA LEU A 37 -0.23 -2.24 8.80
C LEU A 37 0.25 -3.58 8.22
N SER A 38 -0.54 -4.65 8.41
CA SER A 38 -0.24 -5.98 7.86
C SER A 38 -0.13 -5.98 6.33
N ASP A 39 -0.89 -5.13 5.63
CA ASP A 39 -0.84 -5.04 4.17
C ASP A 39 0.52 -4.46 3.74
N ILE A 40 0.93 -3.37 4.39
CA ILE A 40 2.22 -2.72 4.14
C ILE A 40 3.38 -3.67 4.48
N GLN A 41 3.31 -4.36 5.62
CA GLN A 41 4.32 -5.34 6.04
C GLN A 41 4.46 -6.45 5.00
N TRP A 42 3.36 -7.02 4.54
CA TRP A 42 3.38 -8.07 3.53
C TRP A 42 4.03 -7.61 2.22
N PHE A 43 3.69 -6.43 1.71
CA PHE A 43 4.33 -5.90 0.49
C PHE A 43 5.82 -5.64 0.69
N ARG A 44 6.22 -5.08 1.84
CA ARG A 44 7.63 -4.84 2.16
C ARG A 44 8.43 -6.13 2.29
N GLU A 45 7.86 -7.18 2.87
CA GLU A 45 8.50 -8.49 2.98
C GLU A 45 8.62 -9.16 1.60
N ALA A 46 7.58 -9.09 0.77
CA ALA A 46 7.54 -9.76 -0.53
C ALA A 46 8.37 -9.05 -1.62
N TYR A 47 8.41 -7.70 -1.63
CA TYR A 47 9.00 -6.89 -2.71
C TYR A 47 10.09 -5.92 -2.25
N GLY A 48 10.35 -5.82 -0.94
CA GLY A 48 11.50 -5.09 -0.38
C GLY A 48 11.59 -3.64 -0.83
N ALA A 49 12.77 -3.26 -1.32
CA ALA A 49 13.10 -1.90 -1.75
C ALA A 49 12.33 -1.39 -2.98
N MET A 50 11.53 -2.24 -3.63
CA MET A 50 10.63 -1.86 -4.72
C MET A 50 9.28 -1.34 -4.21
N THR A 51 8.92 -1.66 -2.96
CA THR A 51 7.69 -1.15 -2.34
C THR A 51 7.88 0.28 -1.88
N GLN A 52 7.03 1.17 -2.38
CA GLN A 52 6.97 2.57 -1.97
C GLN A 52 5.60 2.84 -1.38
N THR A 53 5.59 3.37 -0.16
CA THR A 53 4.38 3.66 0.60
C THR A 53 4.02 5.13 0.47
N VAL A 54 2.79 5.41 0.05
CA VAL A 54 2.29 6.77 -0.19
C VAL A 54 1.08 7.02 0.70
N ARG A 55 1.19 7.96 1.63
CA ARG A 55 0.06 8.40 2.47
C ARG A 55 -0.53 9.68 1.90
N VAL A 56 -1.82 9.67 1.61
CA VAL A 56 -2.56 10.90 1.30
C VAL A 56 -3.19 11.41 2.58
N VAL A 57 -2.93 12.68 2.92
CA VAL A 57 -3.53 13.36 4.06
C VAL A 57 -4.35 14.55 3.58
N ALA A 58 -5.50 14.79 4.18
CA ALA A 58 -6.31 15.97 3.93
C ALA A 58 -6.57 16.66 5.26
N SER A 59 -6.66 17.99 5.23
CA SER A 59 -7.01 18.74 6.44
C SER A 59 -8.47 18.50 6.75
N GLU A 60 -8.82 18.54 8.04
CA GLU A 60 -10.21 18.40 8.45
C GLU A 60 -11.13 19.39 7.72
N GLN A 61 -10.69 20.65 7.61
CA GLN A 61 -11.39 21.69 6.85
C GLN A 61 -11.63 21.30 5.39
N SER A 62 -10.61 20.79 4.68
CA SER A 62 -10.75 20.37 3.28
C SER A 62 -11.65 19.13 3.13
N ARG A 63 -11.67 18.24 4.13
CA ARG A 63 -12.62 17.13 4.18
C ARG A 63 -14.05 17.64 4.37
N GLN A 64 -14.28 18.53 5.34
CA GLN A 64 -15.59 19.12 5.63
C GLN A 64 -16.15 19.89 4.42
N GLN A 65 -15.32 20.63 3.70
CA GLN A 65 -15.72 21.31 2.45
C GLN A 65 -16.23 20.34 1.38
N ARG A 66 -15.79 19.08 1.40
CA ARG A 66 -16.24 18.01 0.49
C ARG A 66 -17.43 17.21 1.05
N GLY A 67 -18.03 17.69 2.14
CA GLY A 67 -19.18 17.05 2.77
C GLY A 67 -18.82 15.91 3.72
N TRP A 68 -17.55 15.80 4.14
CA TRP A 68 -17.20 14.88 5.23
C TRP A 68 -17.68 15.45 6.57
N GLU A 69 -18.46 14.66 7.28
CA GLU A 69 -18.88 14.93 8.65
C GLU A 69 -18.38 13.80 9.54
N PHE A 70 -17.62 14.14 10.59
CA PHE A 70 -17.06 13.16 11.50
C PHE A 70 -18.18 12.31 12.12
N THR A 71 -18.13 11.01 11.89
CA THR A 71 -19.09 10.04 12.40
C THR A 71 -18.40 9.16 13.46
N PRO A 72 -18.71 9.35 14.75
CA PRO A 72 -18.20 8.49 15.82
C PRO A 72 -18.58 7.03 15.58
N GLY A 73 -17.65 6.11 15.82
CA GLY A 73 -17.78 4.67 15.53
C GLY A 73 -17.49 4.27 14.08
N VAL A 74 -17.28 5.23 13.17
CA VAL A 74 -16.91 4.98 11.77
C VAL A 74 -15.54 5.58 11.47
N ASP A 75 -15.37 6.89 11.69
CA ASP A 75 -14.11 7.61 11.41
C ASP A 75 -13.01 7.36 12.45
N ASP A 76 -13.36 6.91 13.66
CA ASP A 76 -12.45 6.53 14.75
C ASP A 76 -12.30 5.01 14.92
N ALA A 77 -12.92 4.23 14.03
CA ALA A 77 -12.80 2.78 14.04
C ALA A 77 -11.40 2.32 13.57
N GLU A 78 -10.93 1.21 14.12
CA GLU A 78 -9.63 0.62 13.76
C GLU A 78 -9.49 0.32 12.25
N SER A 79 -10.60 0.10 11.55
CA SER A 79 -10.63 -0.09 10.09
C SER A 79 -10.23 1.15 9.29
N GLU A 80 -10.39 2.34 9.86
CA GLU A 80 -10.06 3.63 9.24
C GLU A 80 -8.77 4.24 9.84
N CYS A 81 -8.46 3.93 11.10
CA CYS A 81 -7.26 4.41 11.81
C CYS A 81 -6.06 3.43 11.79
N GLY A 82 -6.16 2.30 11.09
CA GLY A 82 -5.17 1.20 11.12
C GLY A 82 -3.75 1.57 10.68
N LEU A 83 -3.55 2.78 10.14
CA LEU A 83 -2.27 3.32 9.69
C LEU A 83 -1.90 4.66 10.35
N ASP A 84 -2.71 5.18 11.28
CA ASP A 84 -2.47 6.51 11.87
C ASP A 84 -1.21 6.55 12.75
N ASN A 85 -0.84 5.40 13.33
CA ASN A 85 0.41 5.25 14.09
C ASN A 85 1.61 4.82 13.23
N PHE A 86 1.41 4.63 11.92
CA PHE A 86 2.50 4.26 11.02
C PHE A 86 3.20 5.52 10.50
N GLY A 87 4.33 5.88 11.10
CA GLY A 87 5.08 7.09 10.72
C GLY A 87 6.08 6.89 9.57
N ALA A 88 6.28 5.67 9.08
CA ALA A 88 7.38 5.32 8.17
C ALA A 88 6.95 5.27 6.70
N PHE A 89 6.11 6.22 6.27
CA PHE A 89 5.73 6.35 4.86
C PHE A 89 6.88 6.95 4.04
N ASP A 90 7.07 6.48 2.80
CA ASP A 90 8.09 7.00 1.89
C ASP A 90 7.67 8.36 1.28
N TRP A 91 6.36 8.54 1.08
CA TRP A 91 5.76 9.75 0.53
C TRP A 91 4.53 10.14 1.35
N VAL A 92 4.36 11.44 1.59
CA VAL A 92 3.13 12.02 2.15
C VAL A 92 2.63 13.09 1.19
N LEU A 93 1.43 12.92 0.65
CA LEU A 93 0.76 13.86 -0.25
C LEU A 93 -0.31 14.63 0.53
N GLU A 94 -0.27 15.96 0.45
CA GLU A 94 -1.13 16.86 1.21
C GLU A 94 -2.27 17.40 0.34
N ASN A 95 -3.44 16.80 0.46
CA ASN A 95 -4.67 17.21 -0.22
C ASN A 95 -5.48 18.18 0.65
N HIS A 96 -4.89 19.36 0.93
CA HIS A 96 -5.50 20.42 1.76
C HIS A 96 -6.43 21.36 0.98
N GLY A 97 -6.79 21.04 -0.27
CA GLY A 97 -7.62 21.88 -1.13
C GLY A 97 -6.84 22.89 -1.98
N ASP A 98 -5.51 22.86 -1.96
CA ASP A 98 -4.65 23.58 -2.91
C ASP A 98 -4.30 22.65 -4.08
N GLU A 99 -5.02 22.81 -5.19
CA GLU A 99 -4.85 21.98 -6.39
C GLU A 99 -3.44 22.12 -6.99
N ARG A 100 -2.84 23.31 -6.96
CA ARG A 100 -1.51 23.54 -7.54
C ARG A 100 -0.45 22.81 -6.73
N ARG A 101 -0.53 22.93 -5.41
CA ARG A 101 0.39 22.23 -4.51
C ARG A 101 0.25 20.71 -4.62
N LEU A 102 -0.98 20.21 -4.74
CA LEU A 102 -1.21 18.78 -4.94
C LEU A 102 -0.64 18.30 -6.29
N GLU A 103 -0.82 19.07 -7.37
CA GLU A 103 -0.26 18.75 -8.69
C GLU A 103 1.27 18.69 -8.64
N GLU A 104 1.94 19.67 -8.03
CA GLU A 104 3.40 19.66 -7.86
C GLU A 104 3.88 18.42 -7.08
N GLN A 105 3.16 18.00 -6.05
CA GLN A 105 3.48 16.78 -5.30
C GLN A 105 3.30 15.51 -6.17
N LEU A 106 2.25 15.47 -6.99
CA LEU A 106 2.01 14.36 -7.91
C LEU A 106 3.06 14.30 -9.01
N GLU A 107 3.45 15.43 -9.60
CA GLU A 107 4.52 15.50 -10.61
C GLU A 107 5.84 14.92 -10.08
N ASN A 108 6.21 15.27 -8.85
CA ASN A 108 7.41 14.72 -8.19
C ASN A 108 7.32 13.19 -8.00
N LEU A 109 6.17 12.69 -7.55
CA LEU A 109 5.94 11.24 -7.39
C LEU A 109 5.99 10.52 -8.75
N VAL A 110 5.39 11.10 -9.79
CA VAL A 110 5.42 10.56 -11.15
C VAL A 110 6.83 10.53 -11.71
N ALA A 111 7.61 11.60 -11.55
CA ALA A 111 9.01 11.65 -11.96
C ALA A 111 9.84 10.57 -11.27
N PHE A 112 9.63 10.38 -9.95
CA PHE A 112 10.26 9.30 -9.20
C PHE A 112 9.89 7.91 -9.74
N VAL A 113 8.60 7.63 -9.97
CA VAL A 113 8.15 6.34 -10.52
C VAL A 113 8.74 6.10 -11.91
N GLN A 114 8.82 7.13 -12.75
CA GLN A 114 9.44 7.05 -14.07
C GLN A 114 10.94 6.76 -13.99
N SER A 115 11.65 7.32 -13.00
CA SER A 115 13.09 7.06 -12.78
C SER A 115 13.40 5.58 -12.45
N ARG A 116 12.40 4.84 -11.94
CA ARG A 116 12.53 3.42 -11.58
C ARG A 116 12.03 2.46 -12.65
N ARG A 117 11.58 2.97 -13.81
CA ARG A 117 11.17 2.09 -14.91
C ARG A 117 12.37 1.31 -15.43
N PRO A 118 12.25 -0.03 -15.59
CA PRO A 118 13.30 -0.81 -16.23
C PRO A 118 13.59 -0.24 -17.62
N CYS A 119 14.88 -0.09 -17.96
CA CYS A 119 15.28 0.29 -19.31
C CYS A 119 14.77 -0.80 -20.27
N ARG A 120 13.90 -0.42 -21.21
CA ARG A 120 13.36 -1.36 -22.20
C ARG A 120 14.46 -1.66 -23.21
N VAL A 121 15.08 -2.83 -23.11
CA VAL A 121 16.01 -3.35 -24.14
C VAL A 121 15.18 -3.83 -25.34
N PRO A 122 15.31 -3.23 -26.54
CA PRO A 122 14.57 -3.68 -27.71
C PRO A 122 14.99 -5.12 -28.07
N GLY A 123 14.03 -6.06 -28.06
CA GLY A 123 14.24 -7.44 -28.50
C GLY A 123 14.40 -8.49 -27.39
N ALA A 124 14.43 -8.11 -26.12
CA ALA A 124 14.27 -9.08 -25.03
C ALA A 124 12.78 -9.23 -24.71
N ALA A 125 12.28 -10.48 -24.63
CA ALA A 125 10.97 -10.72 -24.05
C ALA A 125 10.98 -10.16 -22.62
N ASP A 126 9.97 -9.37 -22.27
CA ASP A 126 9.76 -8.81 -20.93
C ASP A 126 9.51 -9.97 -19.94
N VAL A 127 10.56 -10.71 -19.56
CA VAL A 127 10.51 -11.71 -18.49
C VAL A 127 10.84 -10.99 -17.19
N TRP A 128 9.86 -10.22 -16.72
CA TRP A 128 9.80 -9.83 -15.32
C TRP A 128 9.12 -10.97 -14.56
N SER A 129 9.89 -11.73 -13.79
CA SER A 129 9.38 -12.73 -12.86
C SER A 129 9.44 -12.16 -11.45
N PRO A 130 8.34 -11.59 -10.91
CA PRO A 130 8.28 -11.25 -9.50
C PRO A 130 7.97 -12.55 -8.74
N THR A 131 8.96 -13.42 -8.59
CA THR A 131 8.84 -14.45 -7.56
C THR A 131 8.93 -13.73 -6.22
N PRO A 132 7.92 -13.80 -5.35
CA PRO A 132 8.06 -13.35 -3.97
C PRO A 132 9.33 -14.01 -3.43
N ALA A 133 10.15 -13.28 -2.66
CA ALA A 133 11.16 -13.94 -1.85
C ALA A 133 10.44 -15.04 -1.07
N GLU A 134 10.91 -16.29 -1.13
CA GLU A 134 10.33 -17.39 -0.37
C GLU A 134 10.25 -16.93 1.09
N GLY A 135 9.04 -16.58 1.54
CA GLY A 135 8.78 -16.29 2.94
C GLY A 135 9.14 -17.53 3.76
N PRO A 136 9.55 -17.35 5.03
CA PRO A 136 9.96 -18.48 5.85
C PRO A 136 8.85 -19.53 5.87
N ALA A 137 9.22 -20.76 5.48
CA ALA A 137 8.34 -21.91 5.57
C ALA A 137 7.78 -21.98 6.99
N ASP A 138 6.45 -22.10 7.08
CA ASP A 138 5.72 -22.23 8.35
C ASP A 138 6.41 -23.23 9.29
N ALA A 139 6.82 -22.75 10.46
CA ALA A 139 7.31 -23.54 11.59
C ALA A 139 6.50 -23.19 12.84
#